data_AF-M1I311-F1
#
_entry.id   AF-M1I311-F1
#
_cell.length_a   1.000
_cell.length_b   1.000
_cell.length_c   1.000
_cell.angle_alpha   90.00
_cell.angle_beta   90.00
_cell.angle_gamma   90.00
#
_symmetry.space_group_name_H-M   'P 1'
#
loop_
_entity.id
_entity.type
_entity.pdbx_description
1 polymer ?
#
loop_
_entity_poly.entity_id
_entity_poly.type
_entity_poly.pdbx_seq_one_letter_code
_entity_poly.pdbx_strand_id
1 'polypeptide(L)'
;MVAKTYKIISIDMKDQSDLKKFIYVDERCVSQVLRELPDEAFISHACELYKYLIQYKNIRIKSRTVLFLLLLLGTDNISKALNIMKEKPSGTMYQIICCNTEKGHVNKSFNLNKKLRELLSENAIHSLEWLS
;
A
#
# COMPACT_ATOMS: atom_id res chain seq x y z
N MET A 1 14.48 -12.03 -15.13
CA MET A 1 13.96 -11.46 -13.86
C MET A 1 12.78 -10.56 -14.18
N VAL A 2 11.59 -10.91 -13.71
CA VAL A 2 10.37 -10.10 -13.91
C VAL A 2 10.41 -8.94 -12.90
N ALA A 3 10.39 -7.70 -13.39
CA ALA A 3 10.45 -6.52 -12.53
C ALA A 3 9.12 -6.37 -11.78
N LYS A 4 9.09 -6.69 -10.48
CA LYS A 4 7.91 -6.45 -9.65
C LYS A 4 7.70 -4.94 -9.47
N THR A 5 6.45 -4.49 -9.50
CA THR A 5 6.05 -3.09 -9.27
C THR A 5 6.20 -2.67 -7.80
N TYR A 6 6.40 -3.63 -6.91
CA TYR A 6 6.66 -3.44 -5.48
C TYR A 6 7.77 -4.36 -4.96
N LYS A 7 8.29 -4.01 -3.79
CA LYS A 7 9.21 -4.82 -2.97
C LYS A 7 8.63 -4.99 -1.58
N ILE A 8 8.84 -6.15 -0.98
CA ILE A 8 8.47 -6.45 0.41
C ILE A 8 9.76 -6.77 1.15
N ILE A 9 9.98 -6.12 2.29
CA ILE A 9 11.14 -6.33 3.16
C ILE A 9 10.60 -6.66 4.55
N SER A 10 11.02 -7.78 5.12
CA SER A 10 10.74 -8.11 6.52
C SER A 10 11.72 -7.37 7.41
N ILE A 11 11.20 -6.70 8.44
CA ILE A 11 11.99 -5.92 9.39
C ILE A 11 11.71 -6.45 10.78
N ASP A 12 12.77 -6.78 11.51
CA ASP A 12 12.67 -7.06 12.94
C ASP A 12 12.74 -5.75 13.72
N MET A 13 11.62 -5.34 14.32
CA MET A 13 11.50 -4.05 14.99
C MET A 13 11.83 -4.20 16.47
N LYS A 14 12.91 -3.53 16.89
CA LYS A 14 13.31 -3.44 18.31
C LYS A 14 12.72 -2.23 19.03
N ASP A 15 12.38 -1.15 18.32
CA ASP A 15 11.79 0.09 18.87
C ASP A 15 10.91 0.85 17.84
N GLN A 16 9.94 1.65 18.30
CA GLN A 16 9.06 2.52 17.50
C GLN A 16 9.81 3.62 16.75
N SER A 17 10.90 4.13 17.32
CA SER A 17 11.64 5.25 16.74
C SER A 17 12.23 4.92 15.36
N ASP A 18 12.44 3.63 15.07
CA ASP A 18 12.91 3.15 13.77
C ASP A 18 11.81 3.10 12.70
N LEU A 19 10.54 3.01 13.08
CA LEU A 19 9.43 2.78 12.14
C LEU A 19 9.24 3.93 11.14
N LYS A 20 9.43 5.18 11.60
CA LYS A 20 9.33 6.36 10.74
C LYS A 20 10.37 6.38 9.62
N LYS A 21 11.52 5.71 9.79
CA LYS A 21 12.57 5.65 8.76
C LYS A 21 12.14 4.82 7.54
N PHE A 22 11.18 3.93 7.71
CA PHE A 22 10.68 3.03 6.67
C PHE A 22 9.37 3.54 6.03
N ILE A 23 8.77 4.62 6.54
CA ILE A 23 7.61 5.27 5.94
C ILE A 23 8.08 6.53 5.22
N TYR A 24 8.02 6.51 3.90
CA TYR A 24 8.49 7.64 3.10
C TYR A 24 7.77 7.72 1.76
N VAL A 25 7.87 8.90 1.15
CA VAL A 25 7.57 9.14 -0.26
C VAL A 25 8.74 9.89 -0.84
N ASP A 26 9.25 9.41 -1.96
CA ASP A 26 10.18 10.14 -2.81
C ASP A 26 9.55 10.39 -4.19
N GLU A 27 10.33 10.91 -5.13
CA GLU A 27 9.85 11.25 -6.48
C GLU A 27 9.26 10.06 -7.24
N ARG A 28 9.69 8.83 -6.94
CA ARG A 28 9.32 7.63 -7.71
C ARG A 28 8.68 6.54 -6.86
N CYS A 29 8.84 6.56 -5.55
CA CYS A 29 8.45 5.48 -4.67
C CYS A 29 7.64 5.98 -3.47
N VAL A 30 6.74 5.12 -3.00
CA VAL A 30 6.07 5.24 -1.70
C VAL A 30 6.34 3.99 -0.89
N SER A 31 6.55 4.17 0.41
CA SER A 31 6.81 3.09 1.34
C SER A 31 5.88 3.19 2.55
N GLN A 32 5.37 2.04 2.95
CA GLN A 32 4.60 1.88 4.18
C GLN A 32 5.05 0.64 4.93
N VAL A 33 4.75 0.59 6.22
CA VAL A 33 5.05 -0.55 7.08
C VAL A 33 3.73 -1.11 7.62
N LEU A 34 3.55 -2.42 7.56
CA LEU A 34 2.40 -3.12 8.15
C LEU A 34 2.88 -4.24 9.06
N ARG A 35 2.08 -4.56 10.09
CA ARG A 35 2.33 -5.75 10.92
C ARG A 35 1.91 -7.02 10.20
N GLU A 36 0.74 -6.98 9.58
CA GLU A 36 0.20 -8.10 8.79
C GLU A 36 0.52 -7.87 7.32
N LEU A 37 1.05 -8.90 6.66
CA LEU A 37 1.35 -8.84 5.24
C LEU A 37 0.08 -9.17 4.43
N PRO A 38 -0.45 -8.24 3.61
CA PRO A 38 -1.59 -8.54 2.75
C PRO A 38 -1.22 -9.53 1.65
N ASP A 39 -2.23 -10.13 1.02
CA ASP A 39 -2.05 -10.99 -0.14
C ASP A 39 -1.25 -10.29 -1.26
N GLU A 40 -0.40 -11.04 -1.95
CA GLU A 40 0.49 -10.49 -2.98
C GLU A 40 -0.31 -9.80 -4.11
N ALA A 41 -1.47 -10.35 -4.48
CA ALA A 41 -2.36 -9.72 -5.46
C ALA A 41 -2.95 -8.39 -4.96
N PHE A 42 -3.27 -8.32 -3.66
CA PHE A 42 -3.80 -7.10 -3.04
C PHE A 42 -2.75 -6.00 -2.99
N ILE A 43 -1.50 -6.33 -2.64
CA ILE A 43 -0.37 -5.39 -2.68
C ILE A 43 -0.14 -4.89 -4.11
N SER A 44 -0.15 -5.80 -5.09
CA SER A 44 0.00 -5.44 -6.51
C SER A 44 -1.08 -4.45 -6.95
N HIS A 45 -2.34 -4.73 -6.58
CA HIS A 45 -3.48 -3.88 -6.91
C HIS A 45 -3.41 -2.51 -6.22
N ALA A 46 -3.10 -2.46 -4.93
CA ALA A 46 -2.91 -1.22 -4.18
C ALA A 46 -1.82 -0.34 -4.81
N CYS A 47 -0.75 -0.95 -5.33
CA CYS A 47 0.30 -0.26 -6.07
C CYS A 47 -0.21 0.36 -7.38
N GLU A 48 -1.02 -0.36 -8.15
CA GLU A 48 -1.60 0.12 -9.40
C GLU A 48 -2.58 1.27 -9.13
N LEU A 49 -3.47 1.11 -8.15
CA LEU A 49 -4.38 2.17 -7.71
C LEU A 49 -3.59 3.41 -7.27
N TYR A 50 -2.56 3.25 -6.44
CA TYR A 50 -1.73 4.38 -6.02
C TYR A 50 -1.14 5.13 -7.21
N LYS A 51 -0.54 4.41 -8.17
CA LYS A 51 0.04 5.00 -9.38
C LYS A 51 -0.99 5.72 -10.24
N TYR A 52 -2.19 5.16 -10.36
CA TYR A 52 -3.29 5.78 -11.05
C TYR A 52 -3.74 7.07 -10.36
N LEU A 53 -3.99 7.00 -9.05
CA LEU A 53 -4.51 8.11 -8.24
C LEU A 53 -3.56 9.32 -8.16
N ILE A 54 -2.25 9.10 -8.04
CA ILE A 54 -1.29 10.23 -7.93
C ILE A 54 -1.17 11.04 -9.23
N GLN A 55 -1.71 10.56 -10.36
CA GLN A 55 -1.79 11.32 -11.60
C GLN A 55 -2.89 12.40 -11.54
N TYR A 56 -3.85 12.27 -10.61
CA TYR A 56 -4.96 13.21 -10.45
C TYR A 56 -4.61 14.35 -9.49
N LYS A 57 -4.76 15.59 -9.96
CA LYS A 57 -4.49 16.79 -9.15
C LYS A 57 -5.50 16.98 -8.00
N ASN A 58 -6.73 16.49 -8.17
CA ASN A 58 -7.85 16.80 -7.28
C ASN A 58 -8.14 15.73 -6.22
N ILE A 59 -7.25 14.75 -6.02
CA ILE A 59 -7.48 13.71 -5.02
C ILE A 59 -7.69 14.30 -3.61
N ARG A 60 -8.70 13.79 -2.89
CA ARG A 60 -9.08 14.22 -1.54
C ARG A 60 -7.95 13.99 -0.53
N ILE A 61 -7.30 12.83 -0.58
CA ILE A 61 -6.23 12.45 0.34
C ILE A 61 -4.89 13.00 -0.16
N LYS A 62 -4.43 14.12 0.43
CA LYS A 62 -3.20 14.81 -0.02
C LYS A 62 -1.91 14.13 0.44
N SER A 63 -1.92 13.48 1.60
CA SER A 63 -0.74 12.76 2.08
C SER A 63 -0.59 11.45 1.34
N ARG A 64 0.45 11.35 0.50
CA ARG A 64 0.75 10.16 -0.32
C ARG A 64 1.05 8.91 0.52
N THR A 65 1.73 9.06 1.65
CA THR A 65 1.97 7.93 2.57
C THR A 65 0.67 7.43 3.17
N VAL A 66 -0.23 8.34 3.58
CA VAL A 66 -1.55 7.98 4.13
C VAL A 66 -2.42 7.36 3.06
N LEU A 67 -2.44 7.92 1.85
CA LEU A 67 -3.15 7.35 0.70
C LEU A 67 -2.71 5.90 0.45
N PHE A 68 -1.40 5.65 0.43
CA PHE A 68 -0.90 4.30 0.22
C PHE A 68 -1.25 3.36 1.38
N LEU A 69 -1.24 3.85 2.63
CA LEU A 69 -1.69 3.09 3.78
C LEU A 69 -3.17 2.67 3.66
N LEU A 70 -4.05 3.59 3.26
CA LEU A 70 -5.47 3.33 3.03
C LEU A 70 -5.68 2.24 1.98
N LEU A 71 -4.94 2.32 0.87
CA LEU A 71 -4.99 1.31 -0.21
C LEU A 71 -4.49 -0.05 0.26
N LEU A 72 -3.43 -0.12 1.06
CA LEU A 72 -2.92 -1.39 1.58
C LEU A 72 -3.84 -2.03 2.64
N LEU A 73 -4.67 -1.22 3.30
CA LEU A 73 -5.65 -1.67 4.28
C LEU A 73 -7.06 -1.83 3.70
N GLY A 74 -7.30 -1.42 2.46
CA GLY A 74 -8.61 -1.49 1.81
C GLY A 74 -9.68 -0.67 2.54
N THR A 75 -9.36 0.51 3.06
CA THR A 75 -10.31 1.33 3.83
C THR A 75 -10.23 2.81 3.45
N ASP A 76 -11.34 3.51 3.54
CA ASP A 76 -11.45 4.97 3.41
C ASP A 76 -11.31 5.71 4.75
N ASN A 77 -11.32 4.98 5.87
CA ASN A 77 -11.28 5.54 7.21
C ASN A 77 -9.83 5.78 7.69
N ILE A 78 -9.38 7.02 7.56
CA ILE A 78 -8.04 7.48 7.99
C ILE A 78 -7.78 7.18 9.47
N SER A 79 -8.75 7.45 10.35
CA SER A 79 -8.58 7.24 11.78
C SER A 79 -8.35 5.77 12.12
N LYS A 80 -9.11 4.87 11.48
CA LYS A 80 -8.93 3.42 11.62
C LYS A 80 -7.55 2.98 11.14
N ALA A 81 -7.14 3.44 9.96
CA ALA A 81 -5.84 3.13 9.38
C ALA A 81 -4.67 3.59 10.27
N LEU A 82 -4.72 4.81 10.78
CA LEU A 82 -3.68 5.35 11.66
C LEU A 82 -3.66 4.68 13.03
N ASN A 83 -4.80 4.23 13.54
CA ASN A 83 -4.85 3.52 14.83
C ASN A 83 -4.16 2.16 14.76
N ILE A 84 -4.30 1.43 13.65
CA ILE A 84 -3.54 0.18 13.39
C ILE A 84 -2.03 0.43 13.49
N MET A 85 -1.57 1.61 13.06
CA MET A 85 -0.15 1.99 13.09
C MET A 85 0.36 2.44 14.47
N LYS A 86 -0.52 2.77 15.42
CA LYS A 86 -0.13 3.28 16.75
C LYS A 86 0.20 2.19 17.74
N GLU A 87 -0.20 0.96 17.48
CA GLU A 87 0.14 -0.16 18.35
C GLU A 87 1.66 -0.31 18.44
N LYS A 88 2.17 -0.72 19.62
CA LYS A 88 3.61 -0.94 19.78
C LYS A 88 4.07 -1.99 18.76
N PRO A 89 5.05 -1.69 17.90
CA PRO A 89 5.67 -2.66 17.03
C PRO A 89 6.37 -3.66 17.94
N SER A 90 5.92 -4.91 17.87
CA SER A 90 6.55 -6.03 18.53
C SER A 90 6.62 -7.16 17.52
N GLY A 91 7.83 -7.67 17.27
CA GLY A 91 8.07 -8.73 16.31
C GLY A 91 8.28 -8.24 14.88
N THR A 92 8.03 -9.14 13.92
CA THR A 92 8.27 -8.89 12.50
C THR A 92 7.23 -7.94 11.92
N MET A 93 7.72 -6.88 11.27
CA MET A 93 6.92 -5.96 10.47
C MET A 93 7.33 -6.11 8.99
N TYR A 94 6.46 -5.67 8.09
CA TYR A 94 6.68 -5.75 6.65
C TYR A 94 6.68 -4.35 6.06
N GLN A 95 7.82 -3.94 5.52
CA GLN A 95 7.90 -2.75 4.68
C GLN A 95 7.49 -3.12 3.26
N ILE A 96 6.52 -2.38 2.74
CA ILE A 96 6.00 -2.50 1.39
C ILE A 96 6.37 -1.24 0.65
N ILE A 97 7.17 -1.39 -0.41
CA ILE A 97 7.67 -0.28 -1.24
C ILE A 97 7.06 -0.40 -2.63
N CYS A 98 6.31 0.59 -3.06
CA CYS A 98 5.77 0.70 -4.41
C CYS A 98 6.57 1.72 -5.21
N CYS A 99 7.16 1.33 -6.34
CA CYS A 99 7.95 2.23 -7.18
C CYS A 99 7.38 2.35 -8.59
N ASN A 100 7.46 3.54 -9.16
CA ASN A 100 7.15 3.79 -10.55
C ASN A 100 8.35 3.35 -11.40
N THR A 101 8.27 2.12 -11.92
CA THR A 101 9.29 1.57 -12.81
C THR A 101 8.80 1.70 -14.25
N GLU A 102 9.61 2.32 -15.12
CA GLU A 102 9.33 2.47 -16.56
C GLU A 102 9.23 1.12 -17.30
N LYS A 103 9.73 0.04 -16.69
CA LYS A 103 9.72 -1.31 -17.25
C LYS A 103 8.38 -2.02 -17.00
N GLY A 104 7.41 -1.74 -17.86
CA GLY A 104 6.30 -2.62 -18.27
C GLY A 104 5.30 -3.09 -17.21
N HIS A 105 4.01 -3.11 -17.58
CA HIS A 105 3.00 -3.88 -16.84
C HIS A 105 3.38 -5.35 -16.87
N VAL A 106 3.67 -5.92 -15.71
CA VAL A 106 3.79 -7.37 -15.59
C VAL A 106 2.37 -7.91 -15.56
N ASN A 107 1.94 -8.56 -16.64
CA ASN A 107 0.72 -9.38 -16.64
C ASN A 107 0.94 -10.59 -15.75
N LYS A 108 0.90 -10.38 -14.43
CA LYS A 108 0.95 -11.46 -13.45
C LYS A 108 -0.48 -11.94 -13.25
N SER A 109 -0.74 -13.17 -13.71
CA SER A 109 -2.00 -13.84 -13.37
C SER A 109 -1.96 -14.23 -11.89
N PHE A 110 -2.95 -13.79 -11.14
CA PHE A 110 -3.17 -14.23 -9.76
C PHE A 110 -4.37 -15.18 -9.73
N ASN A 111 -4.24 -16.30 -9.02
CA ASN A 111 -5.39 -17.15 -8.73
C ASN A 111 -6.18 -16.54 -7.58
N LEU A 112 -7.26 -15.82 -7.91
CA LEU A 112 -8.05 -15.08 -6.94
C LEU A 112 -9.23 -15.92 -6.43
N ASN A 113 -9.25 -16.20 -5.14
CA ASN A 113 -10.43 -16.74 -4.45
C ASN A 113 -11.54 -15.67 -4.31
N LYS A 114 -12.77 -16.08 -3.94
CA LYS A 114 -13.92 -15.17 -3.84
C LYS A 114 -13.68 -13.99 -2.89
N LYS A 115 -13.19 -14.27 -1.68
CA LYS A 115 -12.92 -13.24 -0.66
C LYS A 115 -11.93 -12.19 -1.14
N LEU A 116 -10.86 -12.62 -1.81
CA LEU A 116 -9.84 -11.70 -2.32
C LEU A 116 -10.39 -10.82 -3.45
N ARG A 117 -11.28 -11.35 -4.32
CA ARG A 117 -11.97 -10.55 -5.35
C ARG A 117 -12.87 -9.48 -4.74
N GLU A 118 -13.58 -9.82 -3.68
CA GLU A 118 -14.43 -8.87 -2.93
C GLU A 118 -13.58 -7.73 -2.35
N LEU A 119 -12.50 -8.06 -1.63
CA LEU A 119 -11.58 -7.07 -1.06
C LEU A 119 -10.95 -6.15 -2.13
N LEU A 120 -10.53 -6.71 -3.27
CA LEU A 120 -9.99 -5.91 -4.38
C LEU A 120 -11.03 -4.94 -4.93
N SER A 121 -12.29 -5.39 -5.06
CA SER A 121 -13.39 -4.58 -5.55
C SER A 121 -13.74 -3.44 -4.59
N GLU A 122 -13.82 -3.73 -3.29
CA GLU A 122 -14.05 -2.71 -2.25
C GLU A 122 -12.96 -1.64 -2.25
N ASN A 123 -11.69 -2.05 -2.33
CA ASN A 123 -10.57 -1.12 -2.39
C ASN A 123 -10.63 -0.21 -3.64
N ALA A 124 -11.00 -0.78 -4.79
CA ALA A 124 -11.21 0.00 -6.00
C ALA A 124 -12.36 1.01 -5.85
N ILE A 125 -13.48 0.61 -5.26
CA ILE A 125 -14.63 1.50 -5.00
C ILE A 125 -14.21 2.67 -4.10
N HIS A 126 -13.59 2.38 -2.94
CA HIS A 126 -13.11 3.41 -2.03
C HIS A 126 -12.12 4.38 -2.69
N SER A 127 -11.27 3.87 -3.58
CA SER A 127 -10.30 4.71 -4.28
C SER A 127 -10.95 5.73 -5.22
N LEU A 128 -12.07 5.39 -5.84
CA LEU A 128 -12.83 6.28 -6.72
C LEU A 128 -13.53 7.39 -5.94
N GLU A 129 -14.01 7.10 -4.73
CA GLU A 129 -14.61 8.10 -3.82
C GLU A 129 -13.61 9.19 -3.38
N TRP A 130 -12.31 9.00 -3.60
CA TRP A 130 -11.32 10.04 -3.32
C TRP A 130 -11.07 10.98 -4.51
N LEU A 131 -11.64 10.68 -5.68
CA LEU A 131 -11.55 11.52 -6.88
C LEU A 131 -12.72 12.49 -7.03
N SER A 132 -13.81 12.30 -6.27
CA SER A 132 -14.96 13.20 -6.17
C SER A 132 -14.69 14.39 -5.26
#